data_AF-R7A2I3-F1
#
_entry.id   AF-R7A2I3-F1
#
_cell.length_a   1.000
_cell.length_b   1.000
_cell.length_c   1.000
_cell.angle_alpha   90.00
_cell.angle_beta   90.00
_cell.angle_gamma   90.00
#
_symmetry.space_group_name_H-M   'P 1'
#
loop_
_entity.id
_entity.type
_entity.pdbx_description
1 polymer ?
#
loop_
_entity_poly.entity_id
_entity_poly.type
_entity_poly.pdbx_seq_one_letter_code
_entity_poly.pdbx_strand_id
1 'polypeptide(L)'
;MLISLGIQAQNVDVRVGQLINESNWFELEQTLKTTPADSISPFLRQLATAMTHHYFNRPDSACVVLYDLLSNHQQELGDYTMNMVLLYSVNLARTGHYNDAADLLQNLYDQLTAMGTDSTLTEPYKAQAQQYRALAACGPFYRPLHKSGEYRIPMVLANKGGQHSIEMDGSINGKEGRFLFDTGAGENLITPKLAKEYGLRSLDTDITVAGVGGLKEGGYAIADTLRIGGMTWVNVPFAVIDTHTGHEEADKFNEKYQLPPVIGLPVMFCMQEIQLDFAHRELIIPATPTPNPLDKSNLIRTDNELLQLK
;
A
#
# COMPACT_ATOMS: atom_id res chain seq x y z
N MET A 1 12.51 -33.96 -31.09
CA MET A 1 11.48 -33.37 -30.20
C MET A 1 12.08 -32.69 -28.96
N LEU A 2 13.17 -33.19 -28.38
CA LEU A 2 13.85 -32.54 -27.23
C LEU A 2 14.54 -31.21 -27.58
N ILE A 3 15.15 -31.11 -28.77
CA ILE A 3 15.86 -29.89 -29.21
C ILE A 3 14.91 -28.71 -29.45
N SER A 4 13.70 -28.97 -30.00
CA SER A 4 12.69 -27.93 -30.25
C SER A 4 12.05 -27.40 -28.97
N LEU A 5 11.85 -28.26 -27.96
CA LEU A 5 11.35 -27.86 -26.65
C LEU A 5 12.35 -26.96 -25.91
N GLY A 6 13.65 -27.28 -25.97
CA GLY A 6 14.70 -26.46 -25.35
C GLY A 6 14.81 -25.05 -25.95
N ILE A 7 14.70 -24.91 -27.28
CA ILE A 7 14.74 -23.61 -27.96
C ILE A 7 13.48 -22.76 -27.63
N GLN A 8 12.31 -23.41 -27.55
CA GLN A 8 11.06 -22.72 -27.21
C GLN A 8 11.05 -22.24 -25.75
N ALA A 9 11.50 -23.06 -24.81
CA ALA A 9 11.63 -22.67 -23.40
C ALA A 9 12.64 -21.53 -23.20
N GLN A 10 13.79 -21.59 -23.89
CA GLN A 10 14.80 -20.52 -23.83
C GLN A 10 14.26 -19.17 -24.36
N ASN A 11 13.41 -19.19 -25.38
CA ASN A 11 12.77 -17.98 -25.92
C ASN A 11 11.74 -17.40 -24.93
N VAL A 12 10.95 -18.26 -24.30
CA VAL A 12 9.97 -17.87 -23.28
C VAL A 12 10.67 -17.29 -22.04
N ASP A 13 11.75 -17.92 -21.55
CA ASP A 13 12.52 -17.42 -20.42
C ASP A 13 13.11 -16.04 -20.69
N VAL A 14 13.67 -15.82 -21.90
CA VAL A 14 14.15 -14.49 -22.32
C VAL A 14 13.02 -13.47 -22.31
N ARG A 15 11.83 -13.84 -22.81
CA ARG A 15 10.66 -12.93 -22.80
C ARG A 15 10.22 -12.59 -21.38
N VAL A 16 10.11 -13.58 -20.50
CA VAL A 16 9.71 -13.37 -19.10
C VAL A 16 10.73 -12.47 -18.38
N GLY A 17 12.03 -12.73 -18.55
CA GLY A 17 13.09 -11.90 -17.99
C GLY A 17 13.06 -10.45 -18.49
N GLN A 18 12.81 -10.24 -19.79
CA GLN A 18 12.64 -8.90 -20.36
C GLN A 18 11.45 -8.17 -19.74
N LEU A 19 10.29 -8.82 -19.62
CA LEU A 19 9.09 -8.23 -19.03
C LEU A 19 9.30 -7.82 -17.57
N ILE A 20 10.08 -8.60 -16.81
CA ILE A 20 10.46 -8.24 -15.44
C ILE A 20 11.36 -7.00 -15.43
N ASN A 21 12.39 -6.97 -16.28
CA ASN A 21 13.33 -5.85 -16.33
C ASN A 21 12.70 -4.54 -16.83
N GLU A 22 11.68 -4.63 -17.68
CA GLU A 22 10.91 -3.50 -18.19
C GLU A 22 9.76 -3.08 -17.25
N SER A 23 9.58 -3.79 -16.13
CA SER A 23 8.45 -3.61 -15.22
C SER A 23 7.07 -3.71 -15.90
N ASN A 24 6.98 -4.52 -16.97
CA ASN A 24 5.74 -4.69 -17.74
C ASN A 24 4.85 -5.77 -17.10
N TRP A 25 4.29 -5.43 -15.95
CA TRP A 25 3.56 -6.37 -15.08
C TRP A 25 2.27 -6.90 -15.70
N PHE A 26 1.56 -6.08 -16.50
CA PHE A 26 0.34 -6.52 -17.19
C PHE A 26 0.62 -7.60 -18.23
N GLU A 27 1.67 -7.44 -19.03
CA GLU A 27 2.03 -8.45 -20.02
C GLU A 27 2.70 -9.66 -19.37
N LEU A 28 3.43 -9.47 -18.26
CA LEU A 28 3.96 -10.56 -17.45
C LEU A 28 2.84 -11.46 -16.92
N GLU A 29 1.78 -10.88 -16.32
CA GLU A 29 0.64 -11.65 -15.81
C GLU A 29 -0.06 -12.43 -16.93
N GLN A 30 -0.24 -11.81 -18.10
CA GLN A 30 -0.83 -12.47 -19.26
C GLN A 30 0.04 -13.62 -19.79
N THR A 31 1.37 -13.41 -19.82
CA THR A 31 2.34 -14.43 -20.27
C THR A 31 2.31 -15.64 -19.35
N LEU A 32 2.29 -15.43 -18.03
CA LEU A 32 2.19 -16.51 -17.05
C LEU A 32 0.86 -17.29 -17.13
N LYS A 33 -0.24 -16.62 -17.48
CA LYS A 33 -1.56 -17.26 -17.64
C LYS A 33 -1.68 -18.12 -18.89
N THR A 34 -0.99 -17.75 -19.96
CA THR A 34 -1.16 -18.36 -21.30
C THR A 34 -0.06 -19.35 -21.66
N THR A 35 1.07 -19.31 -20.96
CA THR A 35 2.22 -20.19 -21.23
C THR A 35 2.16 -21.44 -20.35
N PRO A 36 2.36 -22.64 -20.91
CA PRO A 36 2.48 -23.87 -20.12
C PRO A 36 3.58 -23.76 -19.06
N ALA A 37 3.30 -24.23 -17.84
CA ALA A 37 4.20 -24.05 -16.70
C ALA A 37 5.56 -24.72 -16.87
N ASP A 38 5.63 -25.82 -17.62
CA ASP A 38 6.84 -26.58 -17.95
C ASP A 38 7.72 -25.92 -19.02
N SER A 39 7.23 -24.84 -19.64
CA SER A 39 7.94 -24.07 -20.67
C SER A 39 8.72 -22.86 -20.13
N ILE A 40 8.66 -22.61 -18.82
CA ILE A 40 9.40 -21.55 -18.11
C ILE A 40 10.29 -22.23 -17.08
N SER A 41 11.54 -21.79 -16.93
CA SER A 41 12.40 -22.29 -15.85
C SER A 41 11.73 -22.12 -14.48
N PRO A 42 11.82 -23.12 -13.57
CA PRO A 42 11.09 -23.08 -12.30
C PRO A 42 11.35 -21.80 -11.48
N PHE A 43 12.63 -21.42 -11.35
CA PHE A 43 13.05 -20.21 -10.65
C PHE A 43 12.44 -18.95 -11.27
N LEU A 44 12.56 -18.78 -12.59
CA LEU A 44 12.04 -17.59 -13.27
C LEU A 44 10.51 -17.50 -13.16
N ARG A 45 9.83 -18.65 -13.19
CA ARG A 45 8.39 -18.72 -12.97
C ARG A 45 8.01 -18.30 -11.55
N GLN A 46 8.73 -18.76 -10.52
CA GLN A 46 8.50 -18.32 -9.14
C GLN A 46 8.77 -16.83 -8.98
N LEU A 47 9.88 -16.31 -9.51
CA LEU A 47 10.21 -14.88 -9.50
C LEU A 47 9.11 -14.05 -10.16
N ALA A 48 8.71 -14.40 -11.38
CA ALA A 48 7.62 -13.72 -12.09
C ALA A 48 6.29 -13.79 -11.34
N THR A 49 6.00 -14.92 -10.68
CA THR A 49 4.79 -15.10 -9.87
C THR A 49 4.81 -14.20 -8.64
N ALA A 50 5.95 -14.10 -7.94
CA ALA A 50 6.11 -13.20 -6.80
C ALA A 50 5.88 -11.73 -7.19
N MET A 51 6.49 -11.29 -8.30
CA MET A 51 6.32 -9.93 -8.82
C MET A 51 4.86 -9.65 -9.19
N THR A 52 4.21 -10.55 -9.94
CA THR A 52 2.80 -10.36 -10.30
C THR A 52 1.88 -10.38 -9.08
N HIS A 53 2.11 -11.24 -8.08
CA HIS A 53 1.34 -11.18 -6.84
C HIS A 53 1.52 -9.84 -6.10
N HIS A 54 2.74 -9.31 -6.02
CA HIS A 54 3.00 -8.02 -5.37
C HIS A 54 2.29 -6.85 -6.10
N TYR A 55 2.51 -6.71 -7.41
CA TYR A 55 1.99 -5.56 -8.18
C TYR A 55 0.47 -5.63 -8.39
N PHE A 56 -0.14 -6.82 -8.45
CA PHE A 56 -1.59 -6.99 -8.53
C PHE A 56 -2.29 -7.07 -7.16
N ASN A 57 -1.64 -6.58 -6.10
CA ASN A 57 -2.19 -6.48 -4.75
C ASN A 57 -2.72 -7.82 -4.19
N ARG A 58 -1.92 -8.89 -4.31
CA ARG A 58 -2.17 -10.21 -3.71
C ARG A 58 -1.11 -10.51 -2.65
N PRO A 59 -1.04 -9.73 -1.56
CA PRO A 59 0.10 -9.75 -0.65
C PRO A 59 0.25 -11.08 0.10
N ASP A 60 -0.85 -11.75 0.49
CA ASP A 60 -0.78 -13.08 1.10
C ASP A 60 -0.12 -14.11 0.16
N SER A 61 -0.52 -14.12 -1.11
CA SER A 61 0.09 -14.99 -2.12
C SER A 61 1.54 -14.60 -2.42
N ALA A 62 1.85 -13.30 -2.44
CA ALA A 62 3.21 -12.82 -2.61
C ALA A 62 4.12 -13.30 -1.46
N CYS A 63 3.67 -13.20 -0.21
CA CYS A 63 4.42 -13.65 0.96
C CYS A 63 4.80 -15.13 0.87
N VAL A 64 3.88 -16.00 0.44
CA VAL A 64 4.16 -17.44 0.28
C VAL A 64 5.27 -17.69 -0.74
N VAL A 65 5.20 -17.07 -1.91
CA VAL A 65 6.18 -17.28 -2.99
C VAL A 65 7.53 -16.62 -2.66
N LEU A 66 7.52 -15.43 -2.05
CA LEU A 66 8.73 -14.72 -1.64
C LEU A 66 9.48 -15.46 -0.53
N TYR A 67 8.77 -16.04 0.44
CA TYR A 67 9.37 -16.87 1.46
C TYR A 67 10.09 -18.09 0.85
N ASP A 68 9.45 -18.76 -0.11
CA ASP A 68 10.03 -19.91 -0.80
C ASP A 68 11.28 -19.53 -1.61
N LEU A 69 11.21 -18.44 -2.40
CA LEU A 69 12.37 -17.89 -3.13
C LEU A 69 13.55 -17.59 -2.19
N LEU A 70 13.29 -16.89 -1.08
CA LEU A 70 14.32 -16.51 -0.11
C LEU A 70 14.86 -17.71 0.68
N SER A 71 14.09 -18.78 0.82
CA SER A 71 14.52 -19.98 1.57
C SER A 71 15.28 -20.97 0.68
N ASN A 72 14.91 -21.09 -0.59
CA ASN A 72 15.33 -22.19 -1.44
C ASN A 72 16.13 -21.76 -2.69
N HIS A 73 16.13 -20.48 -3.06
CA HIS A 73 16.70 -20.00 -4.33
C HIS A 73 17.72 -18.85 -4.17
N GLN A 74 18.34 -18.67 -2.99
CA GLN A 74 19.28 -17.55 -2.75
C GLN A 74 20.46 -17.49 -3.73
N GLN A 75 21.01 -18.65 -4.13
CA GLN A 75 22.12 -18.71 -5.09
C GLN A 75 21.70 -18.23 -6.49
N GLU A 76 20.47 -18.53 -6.91
CA GLU A 76 19.91 -18.12 -8.19
C GLU A 76 19.48 -16.64 -8.18
N LEU A 77 19.01 -16.14 -7.03
CA LEU A 77 18.67 -14.74 -6.83
C LEU A 77 19.90 -13.83 -6.96
N GLY A 78 21.05 -14.23 -6.40
CA GLY A 78 22.25 -13.40 -6.40
C GLY A 78 21.95 -12.00 -5.88
N ASP A 79 22.26 -10.98 -6.69
CA ASP A 79 22.06 -9.56 -6.36
C ASP A 79 20.58 -9.17 -6.16
N TYR A 80 19.62 -9.95 -6.68
CA TYR A 80 18.19 -9.70 -6.46
C TYR A 80 17.70 -10.09 -5.06
N THR A 81 18.52 -10.80 -4.27
CA THR A 81 18.13 -11.27 -2.93
C THR A 81 17.65 -10.12 -2.04
N MET A 82 18.37 -8.99 -2.04
CA MET A 82 17.99 -7.82 -1.25
C MET A 82 16.63 -7.27 -1.67
N ASN A 83 16.37 -7.15 -2.97
CA ASN A 83 15.08 -6.69 -3.49
C ASN A 83 13.94 -7.63 -3.07
N MET A 84 14.17 -8.95 -3.07
CA MET A 84 13.17 -9.92 -2.61
C MET A 84 12.89 -9.80 -1.11
N VAL A 85 13.90 -9.52 -0.28
CA VAL A 85 13.71 -9.24 1.16
C VAL A 85 12.85 -7.99 1.36
N LEU A 86 13.10 -6.92 0.60
CA LEU A 86 12.32 -5.69 0.68
C LEU A 86 10.87 -5.91 0.26
N LEU A 87 10.63 -6.58 -0.88
CA LEU A 87 9.29 -6.94 -1.32
C LEU A 87 8.57 -7.84 -0.30
N TYR A 88 9.29 -8.76 0.34
CA TYR A 88 8.69 -9.64 1.34
C TYR A 88 8.26 -8.85 2.57
N SER A 89 9.11 -7.93 3.06
CA SER A 89 8.79 -7.04 4.18
C SER A 89 7.56 -6.17 3.89
N VAL A 90 7.46 -5.58 2.70
CA VAL A 90 6.29 -4.77 2.30
C VAL A 90 5.01 -5.61 2.27
N ASN A 91 5.04 -6.82 1.69
CA ASN A 91 3.85 -7.67 1.64
C ASN A 91 3.44 -8.21 3.04
N LEU A 92 4.40 -8.46 3.93
CA LEU A 92 4.12 -8.77 5.34
C LEU A 92 3.42 -7.60 6.04
N ALA A 93 3.91 -6.37 5.85
CA ALA A 93 3.26 -5.18 6.40
C ALA A 93 1.83 -4.99 5.84
N ARG A 94 1.61 -5.21 4.53
CA ARG A 94 0.28 -5.16 3.88
C ARG A 94 -0.70 -6.19 4.45
N THR A 95 -0.22 -7.30 5.01
CA THR A 95 -1.04 -8.35 5.64
C THR A 95 -1.11 -8.21 7.17
N GLY A 96 -0.55 -7.13 7.73
CA GLY A 96 -0.58 -6.85 9.17
C GLY A 96 0.52 -7.54 9.99
N HIS A 97 1.43 -8.29 9.34
CA HIS A 97 2.58 -8.95 9.98
C HIS A 97 3.73 -7.97 10.21
N TYR A 98 3.46 -6.85 10.88
CA TYR A 98 4.42 -5.76 11.07
C TYR A 98 5.66 -6.16 11.87
N ASN A 99 5.54 -7.05 12.86
CA ASN A 99 6.69 -7.52 13.62
C ASN A 99 7.67 -8.31 12.73
N ASP A 100 7.15 -9.21 11.88
CA ASP A 100 7.97 -10.01 10.96
C ASP A 100 8.62 -9.11 9.89
N ALA A 101 7.84 -8.14 9.37
CA ALA A 101 8.36 -7.13 8.44
C ALA A 101 9.49 -6.30 9.06
N ALA A 102 9.35 -5.89 10.33
CA ALA A 102 10.36 -5.17 11.08
C ALA A 102 11.62 -6.01 11.30
N ASP A 103 11.47 -7.29 11.66
CA ASP A 103 12.60 -8.19 11.89
C ASP A 103 13.41 -8.42 10.61
N LEU A 104 12.76 -8.56 9.46
CA LEU A 104 13.46 -8.65 8.17
C LEU A 104 14.30 -7.39 7.89
N LEU A 105 13.75 -6.20 8.10
CA LEU A 105 14.46 -4.95 7.83
C LEU A 105 15.56 -4.66 8.83
N GLN A 106 15.36 -5.02 10.10
CA GLN A 106 16.39 -4.90 11.13
C GLN A 106 17.57 -5.84 10.82
N ASN A 107 17.30 -7.09 10.44
CA ASN A 107 18.35 -8.02 10.04
C ASN A 107 19.12 -7.53 8.81
N LEU A 108 18.42 -6.98 7.81
CA LEU A 108 19.06 -6.37 6.64
C LEU A 108 19.96 -5.19 7.03
N TYR A 109 19.47 -4.30 7.89
CA TYR A 109 20.26 -3.19 8.43
C TYR A 109 21.53 -3.69 9.15
N ASP A 110 21.40 -4.67 10.05
CA ASP A 110 22.51 -5.21 10.83
C ASP A 110 23.59 -5.84 9.92
N GLN A 111 23.17 -6.58 8.89
CA GLN A 111 24.07 -7.18 7.90
C GLN A 111 24.82 -6.13 7.08
N LEU A 112 24.10 -5.14 6.51
CA LEU A 112 24.72 -4.08 5.70
C LEU A 112 25.70 -3.25 6.54
N THR A 113 25.34 -2.95 7.78
CA THR A 113 26.21 -2.24 8.74
C THR A 113 27.46 -3.06 9.05
N ALA A 114 27.33 -4.37 9.28
CA ALA A 114 28.47 -5.25 9.53
C ALA A 114 29.44 -5.36 8.33
N MET A 115 28.94 -5.18 7.11
CA MET A 115 29.74 -5.11 5.89
C MET A 115 30.39 -3.73 5.64
N GLY A 116 30.15 -2.75 6.51
CA GLY A 116 30.69 -1.40 6.38
C GLY A 116 29.99 -0.53 5.33
N THR A 117 28.73 -0.84 5.01
CA THR A 117 27.90 -0.02 4.12
C THR A 117 27.66 1.36 4.75
N ASP A 118 27.65 2.42 3.93
CA ASP A 118 27.42 3.79 4.37
C ASP A 118 26.06 3.93 5.09
N SER A 119 26.04 4.66 6.21
CA SER A 119 24.84 4.83 7.03
C SER A 119 23.70 5.53 6.30
N THR A 120 24.00 6.39 5.32
CA THR A 120 22.98 7.05 4.49
C THR A 120 22.18 6.05 3.64
N LEU A 121 22.76 4.87 3.36
CA LEU A 121 22.12 3.79 2.62
C LEU A 121 21.44 2.75 3.53
N THR A 122 21.80 2.68 4.83
CA THR A 122 21.25 1.68 5.75
C THR A 122 20.20 2.23 6.71
N GLU A 123 20.33 3.48 7.18
CA GLU A 123 19.40 4.08 8.14
C GLU A 123 17.92 4.08 7.69
N PRO A 124 17.57 4.20 6.38
CA PRO A 124 16.18 4.03 5.94
C PRO A 124 15.55 2.69 6.35
N TYR A 125 16.30 1.59 6.31
CA TYR A 125 15.78 0.27 6.70
C TYR A 125 15.50 0.18 8.19
N LYS A 126 16.39 0.76 9.01
CA LYS A 126 16.20 0.85 10.46
C LYS A 126 15.01 1.74 10.83
N ALA A 127 14.87 2.90 10.19
CA ALA A 127 13.73 3.78 10.40
C ALA A 127 12.41 3.07 10.05
N GLN A 128 12.37 2.37 8.92
CA GLN A 128 11.19 1.60 8.51
C GLN A 128 10.90 0.43 9.47
N ALA A 129 11.93 -0.27 9.95
CA ALA A 129 11.76 -1.33 10.96
C ALA A 129 11.15 -0.79 12.27
N GLN A 130 11.64 0.36 12.75
CA GLN A 130 11.10 1.02 13.94
C GLN A 130 9.65 1.46 13.75
N GLN A 131 9.33 1.99 12.57
CA GLN A 131 7.96 2.37 12.21
C GLN A 131 7.02 1.16 12.22
N TYR A 132 7.44 0.02 11.64
CA TYR A 132 6.68 -1.23 11.70
C TYR A 132 6.51 -1.74 13.13
N ARG A 133 7.53 -1.64 14.00
CA ARG A 133 7.37 -1.98 15.43
C ARG A 133 6.36 -1.09 16.13
N ALA A 134 6.37 0.22 15.87
CA ALA A 134 5.39 1.15 16.44
C ALA A 134 3.97 0.83 15.97
N LEU A 135 3.80 0.53 14.68
CA LEU A 135 2.51 0.10 14.11
C LEU A 135 2.03 -1.24 14.69
N ALA A 136 2.92 -2.22 14.85
CA ALA A 136 2.60 -3.52 15.44
C ALA A 136 2.01 -3.40 16.85
N ALA A 137 2.48 -2.42 17.65
CA ALA A 137 1.99 -2.17 18.99
C ALA A 137 0.56 -1.58 19.04
N CYS A 138 0.01 -1.14 17.90
CA CYS A 138 -1.26 -0.44 17.81
C CYS A 138 -2.38 -1.25 17.15
N GLY A 139 -2.05 -2.44 16.63
CA GLY A 139 -2.98 -3.32 15.95
C GLY A 139 -3.93 -4.09 16.88
N PRO A 140 -4.87 -4.87 16.31
CA PRO A 140 -5.11 -5.04 14.87
C PRO A 140 -5.74 -3.78 14.25
N PHE A 141 -5.32 -3.45 13.02
CA PHE A 141 -5.84 -2.31 12.25
C PHE A 141 -7.05 -2.69 11.41
N TYR A 142 -7.85 -1.69 11.06
CA TYR A 142 -8.98 -1.80 10.13
C TYR A 142 -9.97 -2.92 10.47
N ARG A 143 -10.12 -3.28 11.76
CA ARG A 143 -11.11 -4.29 12.14
C ARG A 143 -12.52 -3.69 11.96
N PRO A 144 -13.41 -4.31 11.17
CA PRO A 144 -14.74 -3.76 10.95
C PRO A 144 -15.62 -3.92 12.19
N LEU A 145 -16.41 -2.88 12.50
CA LEU A 145 -17.51 -2.93 13.49
C LEU A 145 -18.89 -3.01 12.83
N HIS A 146 -18.92 -2.88 11.51
CA HIS A 146 -20.13 -2.97 10.70
C HIS A 146 -20.37 -4.42 10.24
N LYS A 147 -21.60 -4.74 9.82
CA LYS A 147 -21.95 -6.07 9.31
C LYS A 147 -21.52 -6.20 7.85
N SER A 148 -21.31 -7.41 7.36
CA SER A 148 -21.23 -7.62 5.91
C SER A 148 -22.56 -7.25 5.25
N GLY A 149 -22.50 -6.55 4.12
CA GLY A 149 -23.69 -6.08 3.40
C GLY A 149 -23.33 -5.09 2.29
N GLU A 150 -24.35 -4.67 1.55
CA GLU A 150 -24.21 -3.59 0.57
C GLU A 150 -24.25 -2.24 1.29
N TYR A 151 -23.35 -1.34 0.91
CA TYR A 151 -23.32 0.03 1.40
C TYR A 151 -23.42 1.01 0.25
N ARG A 152 -24.24 2.05 0.45
CA ARG A 152 -24.38 3.20 -0.45
C ARG A 152 -23.98 4.44 0.31
N ILE A 153 -22.92 5.09 -0.16
CA ILE A 153 -22.32 6.24 0.50
C ILE A 153 -22.54 7.46 -0.40
N PRO A 154 -23.27 8.50 0.05
CA PRO A 154 -23.44 9.71 -0.74
C PRO A 154 -22.10 10.38 -1.08
N MET A 155 -21.92 10.74 -2.34
CA MET A 155 -20.78 11.50 -2.87
C MET A 155 -21.12 12.98 -2.92
N VAL A 156 -20.18 13.80 -2.43
CA VAL A 156 -20.17 15.24 -2.66
C VAL A 156 -19.13 15.54 -3.74
N LEU A 157 -19.59 15.96 -4.91
CA LEU A 157 -18.71 16.44 -5.97
C LEU A 157 -18.32 17.88 -5.68
N ALA A 158 -17.08 18.10 -5.23
CA ALA A 158 -16.56 19.41 -4.92
C ALA A 158 -15.80 20.00 -6.10
N ASN A 159 -15.82 21.32 -6.21
CA ASN A 159 -15.00 22.10 -7.14
C ASN A 159 -14.39 23.26 -6.38
N LYS A 160 -13.08 23.19 -6.10
CA LYS A 160 -12.33 24.21 -5.37
C LYS A 160 -11.27 24.78 -6.31
N GLY A 161 -11.56 25.94 -6.90
CA GLY A 161 -10.62 26.62 -7.79
C GLY A 161 -10.31 25.86 -9.08
N GLY A 162 -11.26 25.08 -9.62
CA GLY A 162 -11.07 24.28 -10.83
C GLY A 162 -10.56 22.86 -10.58
N GLN A 163 -10.19 22.53 -9.33
CA GLN A 163 -9.91 21.16 -8.93
C GLN A 163 -11.20 20.45 -8.53
N HIS A 164 -11.50 19.35 -9.22
CA HIS A 164 -12.63 18.50 -8.94
C HIS A 164 -12.24 17.37 -8.01
N SER A 165 -13.04 17.12 -6.98
CA SER A 165 -12.81 16.03 -6.03
C SER A 165 -14.10 15.35 -5.62
N ILE A 166 -13.98 14.11 -5.16
CA ILE A 166 -15.05 13.37 -4.48
C ILE A 166 -14.79 13.51 -2.98
N GLU A 167 -15.74 14.10 -2.29
CA GLU A 167 -15.76 14.17 -0.83
C GLU A 167 -16.92 13.34 -0.30
N MET A 168 -16.84 12.90 0.96
CA MET A 168 -17.89 12.16 1.63
C MET A 168 -17.97 12.55 3.10
N ASP A 169 -19.17 12.52 3.66
CA ASP A 169 -19.37 12.76 5.07
C ASP A 169 -19.05 11.49 5.88
N GLY A 170 -18.47 11.67 7.06
CA GLY A 170 -18.10 10.58 7.96
C GLY A 170 -17.72 11.09 9.34
N SER A 171 -17.16 10.21 10.17
CA SER A 171 -16.69 10.62 11.49
C SER A 171 -15.38 9.95 11.86
N ILE A 172 -14.46 10.70 12.48
CA ILE A 172 -13.27 10.15 13.14
C ILE A 172 -13.43 10.34 14.65
N ASN A 173 -13.25 9.26 15.42
CA ASN A 173 -13.44 9.23 16.88
C ASN A 173 -14.76 9.88 17.35
N GLY A 174 -15.84 9.62 16.59
CA GLY A 174 -17.19 10.14 16.86
C GLY A 174 -17.42 11.61 16.51
N LYS A 175 -16.42 12.32 15.97
CA LYS A 175 -16.56 13.70 15.49
C LYS A 175 -16.85 13.70 14.00
N GLU A 176 -17.99 14.27 13.62
CA GLU A 176 -18.43 14.37 12.23
C GLU A 176 -17.53 15.30 11.42
N GLY A 177 -17.36 14.99 10.14
CA GLY A 177 -16.54 15.77 9.23
C GLY A 177 -16.74 15.38 7.77
N ARG A 178 -16.11 16.15 6.90
CA ARG A 178 -16.01 15.85 5.47
C ARG A 178 -14.62 15.38 5.13
N PHE A 179 -14.53 14.27 4.40
CA PHE A 179 -13.27 13.64 4.02
C PHE A 179 -13.11 13.64 2.51
N LEU A 180 -11.87 13.80 2.05
CA LEU A 180 -11.51 13.64 0.65
C LEU A 180 -11.36 12.14 0.36
N PHE A 181 -12.05 11.64 -0.67
CA PHE A 181 -11.86 10.30 -1.19
C PHE A 181 -10.86 10.36 -2.34
N ASP A 182 -9.63 9.90 -2.11
CA ASP A 182 -8.52 10.08 -3.06
C ASP A 182 -7.87 8.74 -3.42
N THR A 183 -8.19 8.22 -4.61
CA THR A 183 -7.58 7.00 -5.15
C THR A 183 -6.11 7.18 -5.53
N GLY A 184 -5.63 8.43 -5.58
CA GLY A 184 -4.22 8.79 -5.79
C GLY A 184 -3.42 8.87 -4.49
N ALA A 185 -4.03 8.70 -3.32
CA ALA A 185 -3.34 8.69 -2.03
C ALA A 185 -3.03 7.25 -1.60
N GLY A 186 -1.74 6.89 -1.56
CA GLY A 186 -1.29 5.56 -1.12
C GLY A 186 -1.53 5.27 0.36
N GLU A 187 -1.72 6.31 1.17
CA GLU A 187 -1.99 6.25 2.61
C GLU A 187 -3.22 7.11 2.95
N ASN A 188 -3.83 6.89 4.12
CA ASN A 188 -4.76 7.90 4.65
C ASN A 188 -3.93 9.08 5.16
N LEU A 189 -4.34 10.31 4.87
CA LEU A 189 -3.55 11.50 5.21
C LEU A 189 -4.32 12.40 6.15
N ILE A 190 -3.62 13.01 7.11
CA ILE A 190 -4.21 14.00 8.01
C ILE A 190 -3.17 15.05 8.40
N THR A 191 -3.61 16.29 8.58
CA THR A 191 -2.73 17.34 9.11
C THR A 191 -2.58 17.22 10.62
N PRO A 192 -1.48 17.71 11.23
CA PRO A 192 -1.31 17.72 12.68
C PRO A 192 -2.48 18.41 13.42
N LYS A 193 -2.97 19.52 12.85
CA LYS A 193 -4.13 20.26 13.38
C LYS A 193 -5.37 19.37 13.45
N LEU A 194 -5.70 18.70 12.35
CA LEU A 194 -6.89 17.84 12.27
C LEU A 194 -6.71 16.57 13.10
N ALA A 195 -5.52 15.98 13.16
CA ALA A 195 -5.26 14.84 14.03
C ALA A 195 -5.56 15.18 15.51
N LYS A 196 -5.14 16.36 15.98
CA LYS A 196 -5.50 16.85 17.32
C LYS A 196 -6.99 17.15 17.47
N GLU A 197 -7.59 17.78 16.47
CA GLU A 197 -9.02 18.14 16.47
C GLU A 197 -9.92 16.91 16.53
N TYR A 198 -9.64 15.87 15.73
CA TYR A 198 -10.34 14.61 15.76
C TYR A 198 -9.92 13.72 16.95
N GLY A 199 -8.78 14.02 17.60
CA GLY A 199 -8.31 13.32 18.79
C GLY A 199 -7.66 11.97 18.50
N LEU A 200 -6.88 11.88 17.41
CA LEU A 200 -6.09 10.71 17.08
C LEU A 200 -4.92 10.57 18.06
N ARG A 201 -4.49 9.32 18.29
CA ARG A 201 -3.30 9.01 19.10
C ARG A 201 -2.06 9.07 18.22
N SER A 202 -1.11 9.94 18.55
CA SER A 202 0.19 9.99 17.87
C SER A 202 0.98 8.70 18.10
N LEU A 203 1.67 8.23 17.06
CA LEU A 203 2.74 7.26 17.15
C LEU A 203 4.07 8.00 16.97
N ASP A 204 4.58 8.57 18.06
CA ASP A 204 5.92 9.16 18.04
C ASP A 204 6.95 8.02 17.95
N THR A 205 7.71 7.99 16.85
CA THR A 205 8.87 7.10 16.68
C THR A 205 10.11 7.61 17.40
N ASP A 206 10.08 8.85 17.94
CA ASP A 206 11.19 9.47 18.63
C ASP A 206 10.99 9.46 20.15
N ILE A 207 11.71 8.55 20.82
CA ILE A 207 12.14 8.79 22.20
C ILE A 207 13.14 9.96 22.12
N THR A 208 12.67 11.18 22.35
CA THR A 208 13.55 12.30 22.72
C THR A 208 12.96 13.03 23.92
N VAL A 209 13.56 12.73 25.08
CA VAL A 209 13.68 13.56 26.30
C VAL A 209 12.47 14.42 26.70
N ALA A 210 11.77 13.97 27.75
CA ALA A 210 11.07 14.77 28.76
C ALA A 210 10.29 16.00 28.27
N GLY A 211 9.03 15.77 27.86
CA GLY A 211 8.00 16.80 27.77
C GLY A 211 8.10 17.67 26.52
N VAL A 212 6.99 17.78 25.78
CA VAL A 212 6.86 18.47 24.49
C VAL A 212 7.28 17.63 23.26
N GLY A 213 6.74 16.42 23.12
CA GLY A 213 6.69 15.69 21.84
C GLY A 213 5.33 15.95 21.17
N GLY A 214 5.32 16.64 20.03
CA GLY A 214 4.13 16.86 19.21
C GLY A 214 4.16 16.01 17.95
N LEU A 215 2.99 15.80 17.33
CA LEU A 215 2.83 15.13 16.03
C LEU A 215 3.85 15.68 15.00
N LYS A 216 4.83 14.86 14.61
CA LYS A 216 5.81 15.21 13.58
C LYS A 216 5.35 14.78 12.19
N GLU A 217 5.73 15.56 11.18
CA GLU A 217 5.63 15.20 9.77
C GLU A 217 6.36 13.87 9.50
N GLY A 218 5.76 12.98 8.72
CA GLY A 218 6.30 11.65 8.42
C GLY A 218 6.00 10.58 9.49
N GLY A 219 5.34 10.95 10.60
CA GLY A 219 4.81 10.02 11.59
C GLY A 219 3.41 9.50 11.26
N TYR A 220 2.91 8.59 12.10
CA TYR A 220 1.52 8.11 12.03
C TYR A 220 0.69 8.62 13.20
N ALA A 221 -0.59 8.86 12.96
CA ALA A 221 -1.60 9.06 13.99
C ALA A 221 -2.71 8.01 13.81
N ILE A 222 -3.16 7.40 14.90
CA ILE A 222 -4.17 6.34 14.88
C ILE A 222 -5.51 6.89 15.32
N ALA A 223 -6.51 6.79 14.45
CA ALA A 223 -7.90 6.96 14.82
C ALA A 223 -8.41 5.69 15.52
N ASP A 224 -9.06 5.85 16.66
CA ASP A 224 -9.70 4.73 17.38
C ASP A 224 -10.89 4.21 16.58
N THR A 225 -11.64 5.10 15.92
CA THR A 225 -12.72 4.75 14.99
C THR A 225 -12.74 5.66 13.77
N LEU A 226 -12.93 5.09 12.58
CA LEU A 226 -13.33 5.81 11.37
C LEU A 226 -14.68 5.27 10.91
N ARG A 227 -15.64 6.16 10.64
CA ARG A 227 -16.93 5.82 10.02
C ARG A 227 -17.08 6.56 8.70
N ILE A 228 -17.48 5.84 7.65
CA ILE A 228 -17.84 6.37 6.34
C ILE A 228 -19.18 5.74 5.94
N GLY A 229 -20.21 6.56 5.76
CA GLY A 229 -21.58 6.06 5.61
C GLY A 229 -21.97 5.09 6.74
N GLY A 230 -22.41 3.88 6.36
CA GLY A 230 -22.75 2.81 7.31
C GLY A 230 -21.59 1.91 7.75
N MET A 231 -20.37 2.16 7.26
CA MET A 231 -19.18 1.34 7.51
C MET A 231 -18.33 1.97 8.61
N THR A 232 -17.88 1.16 9.57
CA THR A 232 -17.00 1.60 10.67
C THR A 232 -15.83 0.65 10.83
N TRP A 233 -14.62 1.19 11.01
CA TRP A 233 -13.39 0.46 11.32
C TRP A 233 -12.75 1.00 12.60
N VAL A 234 -12.05 0.13 13.33
CA VAL A 234 -11.21 0.53 14.49
C VAL A 234 -9.73 0.53 14.16
N ASN A 235 -8.98 1.34 14.89
CA ASN A 235 -7.53 1.50 14.75
C ASN A 235 -7.16 1.76 13.29
N VAL A 236 -7.45 2.97 12.82
CA VAL A 236 -7.18 3.39 11.43
C VAL A 236 -5.98 4.33 11.42
N PRO A 237 -4.84 3.89 10.86
CA PRO A 237 -3.67 4.75 10.67
C PRO A 237 -3.92 5.87 9.66
N PHE A 238 -3.39 7.05 9.98
CA PHE A 238 -3.23 8.18 9.09
C PHE A 238 -1.77 8.64 9.14
N ALA A 239 -1.14 8.78 7.97
CA ALA A 239 0.12 9.47 7.85
C ALA A 239 -0.10 10.97 8.14
N VAL A 240 0.74 11.52 9.01
CA VAL A 240 0.69 12.92 9.38
C VAL A 240 1.52 13.70 8.37
N ILE A 241 0.84 14.54 7.59
CA ILE A 241 1.47 15.37 6.56
C ILE A 241 1.38 16.85 6.93
N ASP A 242 2.46 17.58 6.71
CA ASP A 242 2.39 19.04 6.71
C ASP A 242 1.95 19.51 5.31
N THR A 243 1.01 20.44 5.28
CA THR A 243 0.56 21.08 4.04
C THR A 243 1.36 22.34 3.72
N HIS A 244 2.29 22.74 4.58
CA HIS A 244 3.25 23.80 4.31
C HIS A 244 4.37 23.24 3.42
N THR A 245 4.23 23.47 2.13
CA THR A 245 5.17 23.07 1.08
C THR A 245 6.37 24.01 0.97
N GLY A 246 6.34 25.16 1.66
CA GLY A 246 7.32 26.22 1.50
C GLY A 246 7.15 27.02 0.20
N HIS A 247 6.15 26.68 -0.62
CA HIS A 247 5.75 27.42 -1.80
C HIS A 247 4.53 28.29 -1.49
N GLU A 248 4.73 29.61 -1.44
CA GLU A 248 3.76 30.59 -0.96
C GLU A 248 2.35 30.45 -1.58
N GLU A 249 2.25 30.14 -2.88
CA GLU A 249 0.96 29.99 -3.55
C GLU A 249 0.26 28.66 -3.25
N ALA A 250 1.02 27.57 -3.07
CA ALA A 250 0.48 26.28 -2.65
C ALA A 250 0.05 26.33 -1.18
N ASP A 251 0.82 27.03 -0.35
CA ASP A 251 0.53 27.22 1.07
C ASP A 251 -0.72 28.11 1.24
N LYS A 252 -0.84 29.21 0.49
CA LYS A 252 -2.07 30.03 0.46
C LYS A 252 -3.29 29.25 -0.02
N PHE A 253 -3.13 28.37 -1.00
CA PHE A 253 -4.23 27.50 -1.46
C PHE A 253 -4.65 26.54 -0.34
N ASN A 254 -3.69 25.92 0.33
CA ASN A 254 -3.93 25.00 1.45
C ASN A 254 -4.55 25.70 2.65
N GLU A 255 -4.12 26.91 2.99
CA GLU A 255 -4.71 27.75 4.04
C GLU A 255 -6.15 28.15 3.70
N LYS A 256 -6.41 28.53 2.43
CA LYS A 256 -7.73 28.95 1.97
C LYS A 256 -8.75 27.81 1.97
N TYR A 257 -8.34 26.63 1.50
CA TYR A 257 -9.28 25.54 1.26
C TYR A 257 -9.28 24.48 2.37
N GLN A 258 -8.28 24.50 3.26
CA GLN A 258 -8.03 23.53 4.35
C GLN A 258 -8.17 22.09 3.87
N LEU A 259 -7.04 21.39 3.67
CA LEU A 259 -7.05 19.99 3.27
C LEU A 259 -7.83 19.16 4.30
N PRO A 260 -9.00 18.57 3.96
CA PRO A 260 -9.72 17.68 4.87
C PRO A 260 -8.91 16.39 5.09
N PRO A 261 -9.27 15.56 6.09
CA PRO A 261 -8.72 14.22 6.18
C PRO A 261 -8.90 13.48 4.84
N VAL A 262 -7.84 12.83 4.37
CA VAL A 262 -7.82 12.10 3.10
C VAL A 262 -7.97 10.61 3.39
N ILE A 263 -8.95 9.99 2.76
CA ILE A 263 -9.16 8.55 2.75
C ILE A 263 -8.49 8.00 1.50
N GLY A 264 -7.39 7.28 1.72
CA GLY A 264 -6.56 6.70 0.66
C GLY A 264 -6.79 5.20 0.48
N LEU A 265 -5.88 4.58 -0.25
CA LEU A 265 -5.97 3.17 -0.63
C LEU A 265 -6.14 2.17 0.53
N PRO A 266 -5.53 2.34 1.73
CA PRO A 266 -5.66 1.35 2.80
C PRO A 266 -7.11 1.10 3.25
N VAL A 267 -7.91 2.16 3.38
CA VAL A 267 -9.35 2.04 3.68
C VAL A 267 -10.10 1.50 2.46
N MET A 268 -9.75 1.95 1.26
CA MET A 268 -10.40 1.46 0.02
C MET A 268 -10.21 -0.04 -0.18
N PHE A 269 -9.03 -0.59 0.13
CA PHE A 269 -8.79 -2.04 0.07
C PHE A 269 -9.66 -2.81 1.05
N CYS A 270 -10.00 -2.23 2.21
CA CYS A 270 -10.93 -2.83 3.16
C CYS A 270 -12.37 -2.85 2.64
N MET A 271 -12.71 -2.02 1.64
CA MET A 271 -14.01 -2.03 0.96
C MET A 271 -14.07 -3.09 -0.16
N GLN A 272 -12.93 -3.67 -0.57
CA GLN A 272 -12.75 -4.67 -1.64
C GLN A 272 -13.14 -4.18 -3.06
N GLU A 273 -14.38 -3.74 -3.24
CA GLU A 273 -14.90 -3.19 -4.49
C GLU A 273 -15.60 -1.86 -4.22
N ILE A 274 -15.35 -0.88 -5.09
CA ILE A 274 -15.96 0.44 -5.04
C ILE A 274 -16.51 0.79 -6.42
N GLN A 275 -17.82 0.93 -6.54
CA GLN A 275 -18.47 1.40 -7.76
C GLN A 275 -18.79 2.89 -7.62
N LEU A 276 -18.29 3.71 -8.54
CA LEU A 276 -18.57 5.14 -8.58
C LEU A 276 -19.80 5.41 -9.45
N ASP A 277 -20.96 5.58 -8.82
CA ASP A 277 -22.20 5.94 -9.52
C ASP A 277 -22.35 7.46 -9.57
N PHE A 278 -21.82 8.09 -10.62
CA PHE A 278 -21.91 9.54 -10.81
C PHE A 278 -23.35 10.03 -11.10
N ALA A 279 -24.23 9.17 -11.62
CA ALA A 279 -25.60 9.55 -11.94
C ALA A 279 -26.42 9.77 -10.66
N HIS A 280 -26.27 8.87 -9.69
CA HIS A 280 -26.93 8.96 -8.39
C HIS A 280 -26.06 9.67 -7.33
N ARG A 281 -24.78 9.93 -7.66
CA ARG A 281 -23.77 10.49 -6.75
C ARG A 281 -23.59 9.61 -5.51
N GLU A 282 -23.35 8.32 -5.71
CA GLU A 282 -23.08 7.35 -4.64
C GLU A 282 -21.81 6.53 -4.91
N LEU A 283 -21.04 6.23 -3.86
CA LEU A 283 -20.15 5.07 -3.87
C LEU A 283 -20.96 3.85 -3.44
N ILE A 284 -20.92 2.79 -4.24
CA ILE A 284 -21.59 1.53 -3.93
C ILE A 284 -20.52 0.49 -3.61
N ILE A 285 -20.61 -0.07 -2.40
CA ILE A 285 -19.80 -1.20 -1.93
C ILE A 285 -20.73 -2.41 -1.92
N PRO A 286 -20.62 -3.34 -2.89
CA PRO A 286 -21.52 -4.49 -2.93
C PRO A 286 -21.23 -5.46 -1.80
N ALA A 287 -22.26 -6.20 -1.35
CA ALA A 287 -22.10 -7.23 -0.31
C ALA A 287 -21.16 -8.37 -0.73
N THR A 288 -21.05 -8.61 -2.04
CA THR A 288 -20.17 -9.58 -2.66
C THR A 288 -19.59 -8.94 -3.91
N PRO A 289 -18.26 -9.00 -4.12
CA PRO A 289 -17.64 -8.44 -5.32
C PRO A 289 -18.30 -8.95 -6.60
N THR A 290 -18.57 -8.04 -7.52
CA THR A 290 -19.15 -8.32 -8.81
C THR A 290 -18.10 -8.93 -9.75
N PRO A 291 -18.52 -9.72 -10.76
CA PRO A 291 -17.59 -10.23 -11.76
C PRO A 291 -16.87 -9.08 -12.47
N ASN A 292 -15.54 -9.17 -12.57
CA ASN A 292 -14.75 -8.18 -13.30
C ASN A 292 -15.14 -8.20 -14.78
N PRO A 293 -15.68 -7.10 -15.36
CA PRO A 293 -16.18 -7.08 -16.73
C PRO A 293 -15.07 -7.22 -17.79
N LEU A 294 -13.79 -7.08 -17.42
CA LEU A 294 -12.65 -7.20 -18.32
C LEU A 294 -11.99 -8.59 -18.28
N ASP A 295 -12.41 -9.47 -17.36
CA ASP A 295 -11.76 -10.77 -17.05
C ASP A 295 -10.25 -10.67 -16.74
N LYS A 296 -9.73 -9.46 -16.53
CA LYS A 296 -8.33 -9.15 -16.23
C LYS A 296 -8.21 -7.85 -15.46
N SER A 297 -7.12 -7.71 -14.71
CA SER A 297 -6.80 -6.46 -14.03
C SER A 297 -6.27 -5.43 -15.02
N ASN A 298 -6.75 -4.18 -14.90
CA ASN A 298 -6.24 -3.01 -15.60
C ASN A 298 -5.56 -2.01 -14.65
N LEU A 299 -5.44 -2.36 -13.37
CA LEU A 299 -4.81 -1.59 -12.31
C LEU A 299 -3.75 -2.44 -11.61
N ILE A 300 -2.66 -1.79 -11.21
CA ILE A 300 -1.60 -2.34 -10.35
C ILE A 300 -1.27 -1.33 -9.25
N ARG A 301 -0.72 -1.81 -8.14
CA ARG A 301 -0.01 -0.97 -7.16
C ARG A 301 1.41 -0.69 -7.69
N THR A 302 2.00 0.44 -7.36
CA THR A 302 3.40 0.76 -7.66
C THR A 302 4.26 0.63 -6.40
N ASP A 303 5.58 0.73 -6.56
CA ASP A 303 6.52 0.70 -5.43
C ASP A 303 6.32 1.89 -4.47
N ASN A 304 5.72 2.99 -4.94
CA ASN A 304 5.36 4.16 -4.14
C ASN A 304 3.96 4.05 -3.50
N GLU A 305 3.39 2.84 -3.48
CA GLU A 305 2.06 2.56 -2.94
C GLU A 305 0.91 3.33 -3.62
N LEU A 306 1.09 3.71 -4.89
CA LEU A 306 0.06 4.35 -5.72
C LEU A 306 -0.61 3.35 -6.65
N LEU A 307 -1.73 3.74 -7.27
CA LEU A 307 -2.33 2.97 -8.36
C LEU A 307 -1.83 3.46 -9.72
N GLN A 308 -1.54 2.51 -10.60
CA GLN A 308 -1.26 2.75 -12.01
C GLN A 308 -2.27 1.98 -12.88
N LEU A 309 -2.89 2.71 -13.81
CA LEU A 309 -3.73 2.15 -14.86
C LEU A 309 -2.85 1.66 -16.03
N LYS A 310 -3.28 0.58 -16.68
CA LYS A 310 -2.69 0.06 -17.92
C LYS A 310 -2.68 1.10 -19.05
#